data_AF-A0A2W6Z228-F1
#
_entry.id   AF-A0A2W6Z228-F1
#
_cell.length_a   1.000
_cell.length_b   1.000
_cell.length_c   1.000
_cell.angle_alpha   90.00
_cell.angle_beta   90.00
_cell.angle_gamma   90.00
#
_symmetry.space_group_name_H-M   'P 1'
#
loop_
_entity.id
_entity.type
_entity.pdbx_description
1 polymer ?
#
loop_
_entity_poly.entity_id
_entity_poly.type
_entity_poly.pdbx_seq_one_letter_code
_entity_poly.pdbx_strand_id
1 'polypeptide(L)'
;MFFLLPLIGAAVGATIGAIIADDWAESDRAEARHHKQMENALTNKYSNLQKQYYEIADKSKELAEEQNKKLAAKSLENSYLDLALELSCSLFVLSQDISKNPSYESLIQFREAVQQTNQVLLKLNKQPICISQDYFTKNFAEIERKKVVGVKSEHINNNDVSKLEVKHRKILAVDENTPSELLFRLSTDRSSEVRKLVAKHPNTSIDVLEKLAKSKNLEVRITAKKSLSLKCSC
;
A
#
# COMPACT_ATOMS: atom_id res chain seq x y z
N MET A 1 -43.04 8.99 1.22
CA MET A 1 -44.38 9.30 1.77
C MET A 1 -44.29 10.66 2.45
N PHE A 2 -45.30 11.53 2.27
CA PHE A 2 -45.41 12.95 2.71
C PHE A 2 -45.05 14.06 1.70
N PHE A 3 -45.98 14.29 0.75
CA PHE A 3 -46.11 15.51 -0.08
C PHE A 3 -47.48 16.17 0.18
N LEU A 4 -47.76 16.67 1.40
CA LEU A 4 -49.08 17.26 1.73
C LEU A 4 -49.06 18.65 2.37
N LEU A 5 -47.90 19.24 2.65
CA LEU A 5 -47.83 20.56 3.29
C LEU A 5 -48.16 21.79 2.40
N PRO A 6 -47.97 21.81 1.06
CA PRO A 6 -48.24 23.02 0.27
C PRO A 6 -49.74 23.38 0.20
N LEU A 7 -50.63 22.39 0.38
CA LEU A 7 -52.07 22.53 0.19
C LEU A 7 -52.80 23.16 1.38
N ILE A 8 -52.20 23.15 2.57
CA ILE A 8 -52.86 23.62 3.79
C ILE A 8 -52.83 25.16 3.89
N GLY A 9 -51.76 25.81 3.40
CA GLY A 9 -51.62 27.28 3.48
C GLY A 9 -52.60 28.05 2.58
N ALA A 10 -52.90 27.53 1.39
CA ALA A 10 -53.80 28.19 0.44
C ALA A 10 -55.29 28.08 0.84
N ALA A 11 -55.68 26.99 1.49
CA ALA A 11 -57.08 26.73 1.87
C ALA A 11 -57.56 27.59 3.05
N VAL A 12 -56.67 27.99 3.96
CA VAL A 12 -57.02 28.80 5.13
C VAL A 12 -57.22 30.27 4.77
N GLY A 13 -56.40 30.83 3.88
CA GLY A 13 -56.52 32.23 3.45
C GLY A 13 -57.78 32.51 2.61
N ALA A 14 -58.27 31.51 1.86
CA ALA A 14 -59.45 31.67 1.00
C ALA A 14 -60.79 31.59 1.76
N THR A 15 -60.85 30.84 2.86
CA THR A 15 -62.11 30.63 3.61
C THR A 15 -62.44 31.80 4.53
N ILE A 16 -61.43 32.51 5.05
CA ILE A 16 -61.62 33.68 5.92
C ILE A 16 -62.08 34.91 5.11
N GLY A 17 -61.60 35.08 3.87
CA GLY A 17 -61.96 36.20 3.02
C GLY A 17 -63.44 36.25 2.59
N ALA A 18 -64.15 35.11 2.61
CA ALA A 18 -65.53 35.01 2.17
C ALA A 18 -66.58 35.30 3.26
N ILE A 19 -66.19 35.29 4.55
CA ILE A 19 -67.16 35.36 5.67
C ILE A 19 -67.41 36.81 6.14
N ILE A 20 -66.59 37.79 5.74
CA ILE A 20 -66.58 39.16 6.32
C ILE A 20 -67.40 40.18 5.49
N ALA A 21 -68.19 39.73 4.51
CA ALA A 21 -68.87 40.65 3.60
C ALA A 21 -70.15 41.30 4.16
N ASP A 22 -70.81 40.74 5.17
CA ASP A 22 -72.08 41.26 5.68
C ASP A 22 -72.05 41.60 7.18
N ASP A 23 -72.14 42.91 7.43
CA ASP A 23 -72.61 43.61 8.63
C ASP A 23 -71.67 43.71 9.88
N TRP A 24 -71.91 44.74 10.70
CA TRP A 24 -71.29 45.07 12.03
C TRP A 24 -69.98 45.90 12.04
N ALA A 25 -70.04 47.14 12.56
CA ALA A 25 -69.12 48.21 12.16
C ALA A 25 -68.17 48.80 13.21
N GLU A 26 -68.05 48.35 14.47
CA GLU A 26 -67.03 48.97 15.37
C GLU A 26 -66.44 48.06 16.45
N SER A 27 -67.25 47.22 17.13
CA SER A 27 -66.75 46.16 18.02
C SER A 27 -65.96 45.11 17.22
N ASP A 28 -66.46 44.77 16.04
CA ASP A 28 -65.88 43.77 15.13
C ASP A 28 -64.61 44.26 14.45
N ARG A 29 -64.33 45.57 14.41
CA ARG A 29 -63.06 46.07 13.87
C ARG A 29 -61.90 45.74 14.79
N ALA A 30 -62.10 45.75 16.12
CA ALA A 30 -61.08 45.34 17.07
C ALA A 30 -60.86 43.82 16.98
N GLU A 31 -61.95 43.05 16.92
CA GLU A 31 -61.91 41.60 16.80
C GLU A 31 -61.34 41.13 15.46
N ALA A 32 -61.68 41.78 14.34
CA ALA A 32 -61.08 41.54 13.03
C ALA A 32 -59.59 41.91 12.98
N ARG A 33 -59.16 42.98 13.69
CA ARG A 33 -57.73 43.29 13.85
C ARG A 33 -57.03 42.19 14.64
N HIS A 34 -57.64 41.68 15.70
CA HIS A 34 -57.12 40.56 16.48
C HIS A 34 -57.06 39.27 15.66
N HIS A 35 -58.09 38.96 14.87
CA HIS A 35 -58.09 37.82 13.94
C HIS A 35 -57.01 37.94 12.88
N LYS A 36 -56.85 39.12 12.26
CA LYS A 36 -55.79 39.38 11.28
C LYS A 36 -54.39 39.28 11.90
N GLN A 37 -54.22 39.75 13.14
CA GLN A 37 -52.95 39.59 13.87
C GLN A 37 -52.67 38.13 14.20
N MET A 38 -53.68 37.36 14.60
CA MET A 38 -53.57 35.92 14.87
C MET A 38 -53.22 35.14 13.60
N GLU A 39 -53.86 35.46 12.47
CA GLU A 39 -53.60 34.84 11.17
C GLU A 39 -52.18 35.13 10.67
N ASN A 40 -51.73 36.38 10.78
CA ASN A 40 -50.36 36.77 10.47
C ASN A 40 -49.35 36.06 11.40
N ALA A 41 -49.67 35.94 12.69
CA ALA A 41 -48.83 35.24 13.65
C ALA A 41 -48.75 33.73 13.35
N LEU A 42 -49.85 33.10 12.97
CA LEU A 42 -49.89 31.71 12.52
C LEU A 42 -49.07 31.54 11.24
N THR A 43 -49.31 32.38 10.23
CA THR A 43 -48.58 32.35 8.96
C THR A 43 -47.07 32.48 9.15
N ASN A 44 -46.64 33.41 10.02
CA ASN A 44 -45.24 33.58 10.37
C ASN A 44 -44.68 32.36 11.10
N LYS A 45 -45.43 31.76 12.04
CA LYS A 45 -45.03 30.52 12.74
C LYS A 45 -44.89 29.36 11.75
N TYR A 46 -45.84 29.19 10.83
CA TYR A 46 -45.78 28.14 9.80
C TYR A 46 -44.62 28.36 8.84
N SER A 47 -44.38 29.59 8.39
CA SER A 47 -43.22 29.93 7.55
C SER A 47 -41.89 29.66 8.26
N ASN A 48 -41.79 29.99 9.55
CA ASN A 48 -40.59 29.73 10.33
C ASN A 48 -40.37 28.22 10.54
N LEU A 49 -41.43 27.48 10.87
CA LEU A 49 -41.37 26.02 11.00
C LEU A 49 -40.98 25.34 9.68
N GLN A 50 -41.51 25.83 8.55
CA GLN A 50 -41.15 25.34 7.22
C GLN A 50 -39.66 25.59 6.92
N LYS A 51 -39.12 26.77 7.26
CA LYS A 51 -37.69 27.04 7.12
C LYS A 51 -36.84 26.09 7.97
N GLN A 52 -37.21 25.89 9.24
CA GLN A 52 -36.53 24.95 10.13
C GLN A 52 -36.58 23.51 9.60
N TYR A 53 -37.72 23.09 9.05
CA TYR A 53 -37.87 21.77 8.44
C TYR A 53 -36.88 21.57 7.28
N TYR A 54 -36.81 22.52 6.34
CA TYR A 54 -35.89 22.42 5.21
C TYR A 54 -34.42 22.51 5.66
N GLU A 55 -34.10 23.34 6.64
CA GLU A 55 -32.75 23.43 7.19
C GLU A 55 -32.30 22.11 7.84
N ILE A 56 -33.17 21.44 8.59
CA ILE A 56 -32.89 20.12 9.17
C ILE A 56 -32.75 19.07 8.06
N ALA A 57 -33.62 19.11 7.03
CA ALA A 57 -33.56 18.19 5.91
C ALA A 57 -32.23 18.32 5.14
N ASP A 58 -31.80 19.54 4.82
CA ASP A 58 -30.54 19.80 4.14
C ASP A 58 -29.34 19.35 4.97
N LYS A 59 -29.29 19.72 6.27
CA LYS A 59 -28.24 19.24 7.19
C LYS A 59 -28.21 17.72 7.30
N SER A 60 -29.37 17.06 7.34
CA SER A 60 -29.46 15.60 7.41
C SER A 60 -28.89 14.93 6.16
N LYS A 61 -29.15 15.53 4.97
CA LYS A 61 -28.62 15.05 3.70
C LYS A 61 -27.11 15.23 3.62
N GLU A 62 -26.60 16.41 3.98
CA GLU A 62 -25.15 16.68 4.01
C GLU A 62 -24.42 15.72 4.94
N LEU A 63 -24.96 15.49 6.14
CA LEU A 63 -24.40 14.53 7.10
C LEU A 63 -24.38 13.11 6.54
N ALA A 64 -25.46 12.66 5.89
CA ALA A 64 -25.52 11.34 5.28
C ALA A 64 -24.47 11.18 4.17
N GLU A 65 -24.29 12.20 3.32
CA GLU A 65 -23.25 12.19 2.28
C GLU A 65 -21.84 12.17 2.87
N GLU A 66 -21.57 12.94 3.92
CA GLU A 66 -20.27 12.93 4.60
C GLU A 66 -19.97 11.58 5.26
N GLN A 67 -20.97 10.99 5.94
CA GLN A 67 -20.83 9.66 6.54
C GLN A 67 -20.59 8.58 5.48
N ASN A 68 -21.29 8.64 4.34
CA ASN A 68 -21.08 7.72 3.23
C ASN A 68 -19.66 7.83 2.66
N LYS A 69 -19.12 9.05 2.52
CA LYS A 69 -17.72 9.26 2.11
C LYS A 69 -16.73 8.65 3.12
N LYS A 70 -16.94 8.87 4.42
CA LYS A 70 -16.11 8.29 5.49
C LYS A 70 -16.20 6.75 5.48
N LEU A 71 -17.39 6.20 5.28
CA LEU A 71 -17.61 4.76 5.21
C LEU A 71 -16.89 4.15 3.99
N ALA A 72 -16.98 4.80 2.83
CA ALA A 72 -16.28 4.36 1.62
C ALA A 72 -14.75 4.37 1.81
N ALA A 73 -14.21 5.44 2.42
CA ALA A 73 -12.79 5.53 2.73
C ALA A 73 -12.32 4.42 3.69
N LYS A 74 -13.10 4.18 4.76
CA LYS A 74 -12.82 3.10 5.72
C LYS A 74 -12.93 1.71 5.09
N SER A 75 -13.94 1.49 4.24
CA SER A 75 -14.09 0.23 3.52
C SER A 75 -12.89 -0.04 2.61
N LEU A 76 -12.40 0.98 1.93
CA LEU A 76 -11.24 0.87 1.04
C LEU A 76 -9.97 0.56 1.85
N GLU A 77 -9.75 1.24 2.98
CA GLU A 77 -8.64 0.94 3.89
C GLU A 77 -8.68 -0.52 4.36
N ASN A 78 -9.84 -1.02 4.77
CA ASN A 78 -10.01 -2.42 5.16
C ASN A 78 -9.63 -3.38 4.03
N SER A 79 -10.09 -3.15 2.80
CA SER A 79 -9.74 -4.00 1.65
C SER A 79 -8.23 -4.00 1.36
N TYR A 80 -7.53 -2.88 1.55
CA TYR A 80 -6.07 -2.84 1.41
C TYR A 80 -5.35 -3.58 2.52
N LEU A 81 -5.89 -3.58 3.75
CA LEU A 81 -5.36 -4.35 4.86
C LEU A 81 -5.54 -5.85 4.65
N ASP A 82 -6.70 -6.27 4.14
CA ASP A 82 -6.98 -7.67 3.79
C ASP A 82 -6.00 -8.15 2.72
N LEU A 83 -5.80 -7.36 1.64
CA LEU A 83 -4.82 -7.67 0.60
C LEU A 83 -3.39 -7.75 1.16
N ALA A 84 -3.02 -6.84 2.05
CA ALA A 84 -1.70 -6.86 2.69
C ALA A 84 -1.49 -8.13 3.53
N LEU A 85 -2.52 -8.58 4.24
CA LEU A 85 -2.50 -9.82 5.01
C LEU A 85 -2.37 -11.03 4.08
N GLU A 86 -3.16 -11.10 3.01
CA GLU A 86 -3.09 -12.16 2.01
C GLU A 86 -1.70 -12.27 1.39
N LEU A 87 -1.12 -11.14 0.95
CA LEU A 87 0.23 -11.10 0.40
C LEU A 87 1.27 -11.60 1.40
N SER A 88 1.14 -11.23 2.68
CA SER A 88 2.05 -11.68 3.73
C SER A 88 1.97 -13.19 3.96
N CYS A 89 0.76 -13.76 3.93
CA CYS A 89 0.52 -15.20 4.03
C CYS A 89 1.06 -15.94 2.80
N SER A 90 0.83 -15.42 1.59
CA SER A 90 1.35 -16.02 0.36
C SER A 90 2.88 -16.05 0.34
N LEU A 91 3.55 -14.97 0.79
CA LEU A 91 5.01 -14.95 0.92
C LEU A 91 5.51 -15.96 1.95
N PHE A 92 4.80 -16.13 3.06
CA PHE A 92 5.15 -17.14 4.05
C PHE A 92 5.08 -18.56 3.48
N VAL A 93 4.01 -18.91 2.76
CA VAL A 93 3.86 -20.22 2.08
C VAL A 93 4.97 -20.41 1.05
N LEU A 94 5.19 -19.40 0.21
CA LEU A 94 6.25 -19.42 -0.82
C LEU A 94 7.63 -19.64 -0.20
N SER A 95 7.92 -19.03 0.95
CA SER A 95 9.19 -19.19 1.64
C SER A 95 9.44 -20.65 2.07
N GLN A 96 8.40 -21.38 2.47
CA GLN A 96 8.49 -22.79 2.84
C GLN A 96 8.72 -23.68 1.62
N ASP A 97 8.01 -23.41 0.51
CA ASP A 97 8.16 -24.18 -0.71
C ASP A 97 9.55 -24.00 -1.34
N ILE A 98 10.06 -22.77 -1.34
CA ILE A 98 11.44 -22.48 -1.78
C ILE A 98 12.44 -23.23 -0.90
N SER A 99 12.19 -23.34 0.41
CA SER A 99 13.11 -24.05 1.32
C SER A 99 13.22 -25.55 1.02
N LYS A 100 12.19 -26.16 0.42
CA LYS A 100 12.23 -27.58 0.01
C LYS A 100 13.18 -27.79 -1.17
N ASN A 101 13.16 -26.87 -2.15
CA ASN A 101 14.01 -26.95 -3.32
C ASN A 101 14.53 -25.56 -3.75
N PRO A 102 15.55 -25.04 -3.05
CA PRO A 102 16.05 -23.71 -3.31
C PRO A 102 16.82 -23.67 -4.63
N SER A 103 16.68 -22.55 -5.35
CA SER A 103 17.48 -22.17 -6.52
C SER A 103 17.84 -20.70 -6.42
N TYR A 104 18.88 -20.25 -7.12
CA TYR A 104 19.22 -18.82 -7.09
C TYR A 104 18.10 -17.97 -7.64
N GLU A 105 17.48 -18.41 -8.73
CA GLU A 105 16.37 -17.71 -9.38
C GLU A 105 15.19 -17.55 -8.41
N SER A 106 14.76 -18.64 -7.75
CA SER A 106 13.65 -18.57 -6.79
C SER A 106 13.95 -17.71 -5.57
N LEU A 107 15.19 -17.74 -5.05
CA LEU A 107 15.59 -16.88 -3.93
C LEU A 107 15.64 -15.39 -4.31
N ILE A 108 16.09 -15.07 -5.53
CA ILE A 108 16.10 -13.69 -6.05
C ILE A 108 14.68 -13.19 -6.23
N GLN A 109 13.83 -13.96 -6.92
CA GLN A 109 12.43 -13.62 -7.15
C GLN A 109 11.66 -13.46 -5.82
N PHE A 110 11.92 -14.34 -4.85
CA PHE A 110 11.32 -14.24 -3.53
C PHE A 110 11.70 -12.94 -2.82
N ARG A 111 12.98 -12.55 -2.90
CA ARG A 111 13.43 -11.28 -2.34
C ARG A 111 12.78 -10.09 -3.02
N GLU A 112 12.71 -10.08 -4.34
CA GLU A 112 12.05 -9.02 -5.10
C GLU A 112 10.57 -8.93 -4.72
N ALA A 113 9.88 -10.07 -4.57
CA ALA A 113 8.48 -10.12 -4.12
C ALA A 113 8.33 -9.53 -2.71
N VAL A 114 9.20 -9.89 -1.76
CA VAL A 114 9.21 -9.30 -0.41
C VAL A 114 9.43 -7.78 -0.47
N GLN A 115 10.37 -7.31 -1.31
CA GLN A 115 10.65 -5.88 -1.46
C GLN A 115 9.44 -5.12 -2.03
N GLN A 116 8.80 -5.66 -3.07
CA GLN A 116 7.61 -5.06 -3.67
C GLN A 116 6.45 -5.02 -2.65
N THR A 117 6.22 -6.11 -1.93
CA THR A 117 5.21 -6.14 -0.85
C THR A 117 5.52 -5.11 0.23
N ASN A 118 6.79 -4.99 0.65
CA ASN A 118 7.20 -3.98 1.63
C ASN A 118 6.97 -2.55 1.14
N GLN A 119 7.16 -2.27 -0.15
CA GLN A 119 6.81 -0.95 -0.72
C GLN A 119 5.32 -0.65 -0.58
N VAL A 120 4.45 -1.64 -0.77
CA VAL A 120 2.99 -1.48 -0.58
C VAL A 120 2.66 -1.29 0.90
N LEU A 121 3.23 -2.11 1.79
CA LEU A 121 3.01 -2.02 3.23
C LEU A 121 3.42 -0.66 3.80
N LEU A 122 4.56 -0.11 3.36
CA LEU A 122 5.02 1.21 3.77
C LEU A 122 4.08 2.33 3.32
N LYS A 123 3.53 2.24 2.09
CA LYS A 123 2.50 3.20 1.63
C LYS A 123 1.23 3.17 2.48
N LEU A 124 0.94 2.03 3.11
CA LEU A 124 -0.18 1.84 4.02
C LEU A 124 0.19 2.13 5.49
N ASN A 125 1.38 2.68 5.77
CA ASN A 125 1.92 2.89 7.12
C ASN A 125 1.93 1.61 7.97
N LYS A 126 2.21 0.45 7.35
CA LYS A 126 2.33 -0.85 8.02
C LYS A 126 3.79 -1.26 8.15
N GLN A 127 4.04 -2.13 9.12
CA GLN A 127 5.36 -2.70 9.36
C GLN A 127 5.79 -3.56 8.16
N PRO A 128 7.04 -3.45 7.69
CA PRO A 128 7.55 -4.28 6.61
C PRO A 128 7.73 -5.73 7.07
N ILE A 129 7.59 -6.65 6.13
CA ILE A 129 7.95 -8.05 6.31
C ILE A 129 9.47 -8.14 6.37
N CYS A 130 9.98 -8.64 7.50
CA CYS A 130 11.39 -8.92 7.68
C CYS A 130 11.63 -10.42 7.52
N ILE A 131 12.49 -10.80 6.57
CA ILE A 131 12.97 -12.16 6.41
C ILE A 131 14.32 -12.28 7.12
N SER A 132 14.45 -13.28 7.99
CA SER A 132 15.70 -13.53 8.71
C SER A 132 16.87 -13.76 7.75
N GLN A 133 18.03 -13.16 8.03
CA GLN A 133 19.28 -13.39 7.28
C GLN A 133 19.65 -14.88 7.20
N ASP A 134 19.33 -15.62 8.26
CA ASP A 134 19.54 -17.06 8.37
C ASP A 134 18.78 -17.85 7.30
N TYR A 135 17.59 -17.37 6.88
CA TYR A 135 16.81 -18.01 5.81
C TYR A 135 17.59 -18.08 4.50
N PHE A 136 18.15 -16.94 4.05
CA PHE A 136 18.90 -16.89 2.80
C PHE A 136 20.21 -17.67 2.92
N THR A 137 20.92 -17.50 4.03
CA THR A 137 22.20 -18.17 4.28
C THR A 137 22.06 -19.69 4.23
N LYS A 138 21.05 -20.25 4.91
CA LYS A 138 20.74 -21.69 4.88
C LYS A 138 20.40 -22.20 3.49
N ASN A 139 19.55 -21.48 2.76
CA ASN A 139 19.14 -21.88 1.42
C ASN A 139 20.27 -21.80 0.40
N PHE A 140 21.14 -20.78 0.48
CA PHE A 140 22.34 -20.71 -0.35
C PHE A 140 23.29 -21.88 -0.03
N ALA A 141 23.52 -22.19 1.24
CA ALA A 141 24.36 -23.32 1.64
C ALA A 141 23.81 -24.65 1.12
N GLU A 142 22.48 -24.84 1.12
CA GLU A 142 21.83 -26.03 0.58
C GLU A 142 22.01 -26.15 -0.94
N ILE A 143 21.89 -25.04 -1.68
CA ILE A 143 22.19 -25.01 -3.12
C ILE A 143 23.64 -25.44 -3.37
N GLU A 144 24.60 -24.96 -2.58
CA GLU A 144 26.00 -25.37 -2.71
C GLU A 144 26.22 -26.84 -2.37
N ARG A 145 25.62 -27.34 -1.29
CA ARG A 145 25.70 -28.77 -0.93
C ARG A 145 25.19 -29.67 -2.04
N LYS A 146 24.01 -29.36 -2.60
CA LYS A 146 23.40 -30.16 -3.66
C LYS A 146 24.28 -30.25 -4.91
N LYS A 147 25.12 -29.25 -5.19
CA LYS A 147 26.11 -29.29 -6.28
C LYS A 147 27.26 -30.25 -6.00
N VAL A 148 27.81 -30.23 -4.78
CA VAL A 148 28.96 -31.05 -4.39
C VAL A 148 28.61 -32.54 -4.34
N VAL A 149 27.40 -32.87 -3.86
CA VAL A 149 26.96 -34.28 -3.70
C VAL A 149 26.65 -34.96 -5.05
N GLY A 150 26.69 -34.23 -6.17
CA GLY A 150 26.56 -34.84 -7.49
C GLY A 150 25.21 -35.55 -7.71
N VAL A 151 24.16 -35.11 -7.01
CA VAL A 151 22.80 -35.60 -7.23
C VAL A 151 22.41 -35.21 -8.66
N LYS A 152 22.52 -36.16 -9.59
CA LYS A 152 22.02 -36.08 -10.97
C LYS A 152 20.49 -36.05 -10.95
N SER A 153 19.90 -35.00 -10.38
CA SER A 153 18.51 -34.68 -10.70
C SER A 153 18.50 -34.08 -12.11
N GLU A 154 17.52 -34.44 -12.94
CA GLU A 154 17.35 -33.96 -14.32
C GLU A 154 17.13 -32.44 -14.43
N HIS A 155 17.28 -31.67 -13.33
CA HIS A 155 16.96 -30.25 -13.22
C HIS A 155 18.17 -29.37 -12.83
N ILE A 156 19.41 -29.85 -13.00
CA ILE A 156 20.66 -29.13 -12.69
C ILE A 156 20.82 -27.81 -13.48
N ASN A 157 20.03 -27.58 -14.53
CA ASN A 157 20.14 -26.36 -15.34
C ASN A 157 19.78 -25.06 -14.61
N ASN A 158 19.04 -25.10 -13.49
CA ASN A 158 18.55 -23.91 -12.80
C ASN A 158 19.44 -23.41 -11.63
N ASN A 159 20.50 -24.13 -11.27
CA ASN A 159 21.41 -23.77 -10.18
C ASN A 159 22.76 -23.23 -10.66
N ASP A 160 22.95 -23.06 -11.97
CA ASP A 160 24.15 -22.45 -12.52
C ASP A 160 24.01 -20.92 -12.52
N VAL A 161 24.79 -20.26 -11.66
CA VAL A 161 24.80 -18.80 -11.54
C VAL A 161 25.13 -18.12 -12.87
N SER A 162 25.92 -18.75 -13.75
CA SER A 162 26.35 -18.14 -15.02
C SER A 162 25.23 -18.05 -16.05
N LYS A 163 24.17 -18.86 -15.91
CA LYS A 163 23.00 -18.87 -16.79
C LYS A 163 21.95 -17.83 -16.41
N LEU A 164 22.01 -17.30 -15.18
CA LEU A 164 21.10 -16.25 -14.72
C LEU A 164 21.28 -14.98 -15.56
N GLU A 165 20.25 -14.16 -15.68
CA GLU A 165 20.38 -12.84 -16.30
C GLU A 165 21.40 -11.97 -15.54
N VAL A 166 22.04 -11.03 -16.25
CA VAL A 166 23.02 -10.12 -15.64
C VAL A 166 22.42 -9.37 -14.45
N LYS A 167 21.13 -9.01 -14.49
CA LYS A 167 20.43 -8.35 -13.39
C LYS A 167 20.37 -9.22 -12.12
N HIS A 168 20.06 -10.51 -12.26
CA HIS A 168 20.00 -11.46 -11.14
C HIS A 168 21.39 -11.69 -10.53
N ARG A 169 22.43 -11.77 -11.36
CA ARG A 169 23.82 -11.89 -10.86
C ARG A 169 24.30 -10.63 -10.14
N LYS A 170 23.84 -9.44 -10.55
CA LYS A 170 24.08 -8.20 -9.80
C LYS A 170 23.37 -8.20 -8.45
N ILE A 171 22.13 -8.69 -8.37
CA ILE A 171 21.39 -8.81 -7.11
C ILE A 171 22.17 -9.70 -6.14
N LEU A 172 22.65 -10.87 -6.59
CA LEU A 172 23.50 -11.73 -5.78
C LEU A 172 24.81 -11.02 -5.37
N ALA A 173 25.47 -10.30 -6.27
CA ALA A 173 26.73 -9.63 -5.93
C ALA A 173 26.58 -8.47 -4.91
N VAL A 174 25.37 -7.97 -4.67
CA VAL A 174 25.06 -6.91 -3.70
C VAL A 174 24.50 -7.48 -2.40
N ASP A 175 23.88 -8.66 -2.45
CA ASP A 175 23.25 -9.29 -1.31
C ASP A 175 24.27 -9.70 -0.24
N GLU A 176 24.18 -9.06 0.93
CA GLU A 176 25.02 -9.32 2.12
C GLU A 176 25.01 -10.77 2.59
N ASN A 177 23.95 -11.53 2.30
CA ASN A 177 23.84 -12.95 2.66
C ASN A 177 24.53 -13.88 1.63
N THR A 178 25.11 -13.32 0.58
CA THR A 178 25.76 -14.10 -0.47
C THR A 178 27.03 -14.75 0.08
N PRO A 179 27.16 -16.08 -0.01
CA PRO A 179 28.32 -16.79 0.51
C PRO A 179 29.57 -16.52 -0.32
N SER A 180 30.74 -16.59 0.32
CA SER A 180 32.05 -16.39 -0.31
C SER A 180 32.29 -17.29 -1.52
N GLU A 181 31.80 -18.53 -1.50
CA GLU A 181 31.89 -19.47 -2.63
C GLU A 181 31.11 -18.99 -3.87
N LEU A 182 29.94 -18.37 -3.65
CA LEU A 182 29.18 -17.77 -4.74
C LEU A 182 29.85 -16.50 -5.27
N LEU A 183 30.41 -15.67 -4.38
CA LEU A 183 31.21 -14.51 -4.75
C LEU A 183 32.47 -14.90 -5.55
N PHE A 184 33.12 -16.03 -5.20
CA PHE A 184 34.26 -16.56 -5.95
C PHE A 184 33.88 -16.84 -7.41
N ARG A 185 32.73 -17.49 -7.66
CA ARG A 185 32.25 -17.75 -9.03
C ARG A 185 31.85 -16.47 -9.76
N LEU A 186 31.20 -15.53 -9.07
CA LEU A 186 30.85 -14.21 -9.64
C LEU A 186 32.10 -13.34 -9.92
N SER A 187 33.24 -13.61 -9.28
CA SER A 187 34.51 -12.88 -9.55
C SER A 187 35.01 -13.07 -10.99
N THR A 188 34.58 -14.14 -11.66
CA THR A 188 34.90 -14.44 -13.07
C THR A 188 33.76 -14.12 -14.03
N ASP A 189 32.72 -13.40 -13.57
CA ASP A 189 31.59 -13.03 -14.42
C ASP A 189 32.05 -12.29 -15.68
N ARG A 190 31.31 -12.45 -16.79
CA ARG A 190 31.61 -11.73 -18.04
C ARG A 190 31.42 -10.22 -17.88
N SER A 191 30.42 -9.81 -17.10
CA SER A 191 30.12 -8.41 -16.82
C SER A 191 31.15 -7.82 -15.85
N SER A 192 31.82 -6.74 -16.26
CA SER A 192 32.70 -5.97 -15.37
C SER A 192 31.95 -5.36 -14.19
N GLU A 193 30.66 -5.04 -14.37
CA GLU A 193 29.85 -4.46 -13.31
C GLU A 193 29.62 -5.47 -12.18
N VAL A 194 29.29 -6.72 -12.52
CA VAL A 194 29.15 -7.80 -11.52
C VAL A 194 30.47 -7.99 -10.77
N ARG A 195 31.61 -8.06 -11.49
CA ARG A 195 32.93 -8.18 -10.85
C ARG A 195 33.27 -7.00 -9.93
N LYS A 196 32.85 -5.78 -10.31
CA LYS A 196 33.02 -4.57 -9.48
C LYS A 196 32.20 -4.66 -8.20
N LEU A 197 30.97 -5.16 -8.27
CA LEU A 197 30.12 -5.37 -7.09
C LEU A 197 30.73 -6.42 -6.16
N VAL A 198 31.21 -7.54 -6.70
CA VAL A 198 31.95 -8.55 -5.92
C VAL A 198 33.17 -7.92 -5.22
N ALA A 199 33.94 -7.07 -5.91
CA ALA A 199 35.08 -6.39 -5.28
C ALA A 199 34.69 -5.47 -4.11
N LYS A 200 33.48 -4.90 -4.10
CA LYS A 200 32.97 -4.05 -3.01
C LYS A 200 32.34 -4.85 -1.86
N HIS A 201 32.00 -6.11 -2.10
CA HIS A 201 31.18 -6.89 -1.19
C HIS A 201 31.94 -7.25 0.11
N PRO A 202 31.32 -7.10 1.30
CA PRO A 202 32.00 -7.30 2.58
C PRO A 202 32.50 -8.73 2.77
N ASN A 203 31.76 -9.73 2.29
CA ASN A 203 32.13 -11.15 2.43
C ASN A 203 33.13 -11.65 1.38
N THR A 204 33.62 -10.79 0.48
CA THR A 204 34.59 -11.23 -0.55
C THR A 204 35.93 -11.55 0.08
N SER A 205 36.46 -12.75 -0.15
CA SER A 205 37.74 -13.17 0.42
C SER A 205 38.92 -12.37 -0.12
N ILE A 206 40.02 -12.33 0.63
CA ILE A 206 41.28 -11.69 0.21
C ILE A 206 41.77 -12.28 -1.11
N ASP A 207 41.77 -13.60 -1.27
CA ASP A 207 42.19 -14.29 -2.50
C ASP A 207 41.39 -13.82 -3.73
N VAL A 208 40.07 -13.62 -3.57
CA VAL A 208 39.22 -13.11 -4.64
C VAL A 208 39.57 -11.65 -4.96
N LEU A 209 39.81 -10.81 -3.94
CA LEU A 209 40.24 -9.43 -4.14
C LEU A 209 41.59 -9.33 -4.84
N GLU A 210 42.56 -10.17 -4.49
CA GLU A 210 43.87 -10.22 -5.16
C GLU A 210 43.75 -10.60 -6.64
N LYS A 211 42.89 -11.57 -6.95
CA LYS A 211 42.56 -11.94 -8.32
C LYS A 211 41.93 -10.77 -9.08
N LEU A 212 40.97 -10.07 -8.47
CA LEU A 212 40.29 -8.92 -9.06
C LEU A 212 41.22 -7.69 -9.19
N ALA A 213 42.22 -7.54 -8.34
CA ALA A 213 43.25 -6.51 -8.43
C ALA A 213 44.16 -6.68 -9.66
N LYS A 214 44.13 -7.84 -10.31
CA LYS A 214 44.79 -8.12 -11.59
C LYS A 214 43.82 -8.09 -12.78
N SER A 215 42.57 -7.65 -12.58
CA SER A 215 41.56 -7.58 -13.64
C SER A 215 41.98 -6.66 -14.79
N LYS A 216 41.62 -7.03 -16.02
CA LYS A 216 41.81 -6.20 -17.22
C LYS A 216 41.02 -4.90 -17.15
N ASN A 217 39.84 -4.91 -16.51
CA ASN A 217 39.00 -3.73 -16.36
C ASN A 217 39.57 -2.80 -15.26
N LEU A 218 39.78 -1.53 -15.62
CA LEU A 218 40.40 -0.53 -14.74
C LEU A 218 39.58 -0.28 -13.46
N GLU A 219 38.25 -0.12 -13.57
CA GLU A 219 37.38 0.14 -12.41
C GLU A 219 37.40 -1.03 -11.41
N VAL A 220 37.29 -2.27 -11.92
CA VAL A 220 37.34 -3.47 -11.09
C VAL A 220 38.67 -3.53 -10.34
N ARG A 221 39.78 -3.26 -11.04
CA ARG A 221 41.13 -3.28 -10.46
C ARG A 221 41.31 -2.25 -9.36
N ILE A 222 40.89 -1.00 -9.59
CA ILE A 222 40.98 0.07 -8.57
C ILE A 222 40.13 -0.27 -7.36
N THR A 223 38.90 -0.72 -7.60
CA THR A 223 37.95 -1.08 -6.54
C THR A 223 38.49 -2.23 -5.68
N ALA A 224 39.00 -3.29 -6.30
CA ALA A 224 39.55 -4.43 -5.59
C ALA A 224 40.77 -4.07 -4.75
N LYS A 225 41.69 -3.25 -5.27
CA LYS A 225 42.85 -2.75 -4.50
C LYS A 225 42.42 -1.91 -3.30
N LYS A 226 41.41 -1.05 -3.47
CA LYS A 226 40.85 -0.26 -2.36
C LYS A 226 40.25 -1.18 -1.30
N SER A 227 39.40 -2.13 -1.68
CA SER A 227 38.81 -3.10 -0.74
C SER A 227 39.86 -3.95 -0.03
N LEU A 228 40.92 -4.35 -0.74
CA LEU A 228 42.05 -5.09 -0.17
C LEU A 228 42.77 -4.25 0.90
N SER A 229 43.07 -2.98 0.61
CA SER A 229 43.70 -2.08 1.60
C SER A 229 42.86 -1.89 2.86
N LEU A 230 41.53 -1.85 2.73
CA LEU A 230 40.62 -1.74 3.87
C LEU A 230 40.63 -3.01 4.74
N LYS A 231 40.79 -4.19 4.14
CA LYS A 231 40.84 -5.46 4.86
C LYS A 231 42.20 -5.77 5.49
N CYS A 232 43.29 -5.30 4.90
CA CYS A 232 44.64 -5.51 5.41
C CYS A 232 45.06 -4.48 6.48
N SER A 233 44.22 -3.48 6.77
CA SER A 233 44.51 -2.43 7.77
C SER A 233 43.93 -2.72 9.17
N CYS A 234 43.36 -3.91 9.38
CA CYS A 234 42.88 -4.42 10.67
C CYS A 234 43.76 -5.59 11.11
#